data_AF-A0A2M6W3B6-F1
#
_entry.id   AF-A0A2M6W3B6-F1
#
_cell.length_a   1.000
_cell.length_b   1.000
_cell.length_c   1.000
_cell.angle_alpha   90.00
_cell.angle_beta   90.00
_cell.angle_gamma   90.00
#
_symmetry.space_group_name_H-M   'P 1'
#
loop_
_entity.id
_entity.type
_entity.pdbx_description
1 polymer ?
#
loop_
_entity_poly.entity_id
_entity_poly.type
_entity_poly.pdbx_seq_one_letter_code
_entity_poly.pdbx_strand_id
1 'polypeptide(L)'
;MPIKRKINKEISEEIILPDKKNNQSKAVRVLVVLLIFALVGLVAVIVSYWRVSSQVARLATVEGQKEVNKKQIDEVVEKVKKLIILPVGETPTMATITDAAGLSKTQPFYVGANDGDKVLIYFKAQKAYIYNPTKDLLVNVGPVYIENNASSTSASTTAADPTKLLNIEIRNGSEVNGGASTLASQLKKTPSFSISLVDNASTSTYKGIILVDLTSGAKASLVQALEKELNIKSITSLPAGEKKSVAEVVVIVGKQ
;
A
#
# COMPACT_ATOMS: atom_id res chain seq x y z
N MET A 1 64.22 -91.85 -48.57
CA MET A 1 62.89 -91.28 -48.91
C MET A 1 62.77 -89.90 -48.27
N PRO A 2 62.15 -88.92 -48.95
CA PRO A 2 62.29 -87.48 -48.69
C PRO A 2 61.24 -86.96 -47.70
N ILE A 3 61.44 -85.76 -47.14
CA ILE A 3 60.46 -84.67 -47.11
C ILE A 3 61.22 -83.35 -46.93
N LYS A 4 61.06 -82.45 -47.90
CA LYS A 4 61.54 -81.07 -47.89
C LYS A 4 60.82 -80.26 -46.80
N ARG A 5 61.53 -79.40 -46.09
CA ARG A 5 60.91 -78.20 -45.49
C ARG A 5 61.79 -76.97 -45.71
N LYS A 6 61.14 -75.95 -46.26
CA LYS A 6 61.70 -74.72 -46.81
C LYS A 6 62.36 -73.88 -45.71
N ILE A 7 63.53 -73.36 -46.03
CA ILE A 7 64.22 -72.29 -45.31
C ILE A 7 63.45 -70.99 -45.60
N ASN A 8 63.13 -70.19 -44.57
CA ASN A 8 62.96 -68.76 -44.74
C ASN A 8 63.37 -68.01 -43.46
N LYS A 9 64.62 -67.50 -43.56
CA LYS A 9 65.27 -66.36 -42.91
C LYS A 9 64.47 -65.62 -41.82
N GLU A 10 64.94 -65.75 -40.58
CA GLU A 10 64.61 -64.86 -39.47
C GLU A 10 64.97 -63.41 -39.84
N ILE A 11 63.97 -62.53 -39.76
CA ILE A 11 64.15 -61.07 -39.76
C ILE A 11 63.76 -60.63 -38.36
N SER A 12 64.77 -60.42 -37.53
CA SER A 12 64.66 -59.72 -36.25
C SER A 12 64.52 -58.22 -36.53
N GLU A 13 63.29 -57.74 -36.64
CA GLU A 13 62.99 -56.31 -36.58
C GLU A 13 62.97 -55.86 -35.11
N GLU A 14 63.99 -55.10 -34.74
CA GLU A 14 64.01 -54.28 -33.54
C GLU A 14 63.06 -53.08 -33.69
N ILE A 15 62.38 -52.77 -32.59
CA ILE A 15 61.21 -51.91 -32.43
C ILE A 15 61.55 -50.43 -32.67
N ILE A 16 60.67 -49.70 -33.37
CA ILE A 16 60.48 -48.26 -33.11
C ILE A 16 58.98 -47.98 -32.96
N LEU A 17 58.48 -48.12 -31.73
CA LEU A 17 57.21 -47.51 -31.35
C LEU A 17 57.41 -45.98 -31.36
N PRO A 18 56.54 -45.21 -32.03
CA PRO A 18 56.69 -43.76 -32.08
C PRO A 18 56.58 -43.20 -30.66
N ASP A 19 57.61 -42.46 -30.23
CA ASP A 19 57.59 -41.65 -29.02
C ASP A 19 56.41 -40.69 -29.10
N LYS A 20 55.36 -40.97 -28.32
CA LYS A 20 54.11 -40.20 -28.29
C LYS A 20 54.42 -38.86 -27.64
N LYS A 21 54.89 -37.92 -28.47
CA LYS A 21 55.20 -36.53 -28.16
C LYS A 21 54.18 -35.97 -27.16
N ASN A 22 54.65 -35.75 -25.93
CA ASN A 22 53.92 -35.36 -24.72
C ASN A 22 53.30 -33.95 -24.81
N ASN A 23 52.41 -33.75 -25.77
CA ASN A 23 51.51 -32.60 -25.85
C ASN A 23 50.30 -32.76 -24.91
N GLN A 24 50.14 -33.95 -24.30
CA GLN A 24 49.16 -34.21 -23.25
C GLN A 24 49.36 -33.28 -22.06
N SER A 25 50.60 -33.03 -21.62
CA SER A 25 50.85 -32.07 -20.54
C SER A 25 50.44 -30.63 -20.89
N LYS A 26 50.58 -30.21 -22.16
CA LYS A 26 50.16 -28.88 -22.63
C LYS A 26 48.65 -28.78 -22.76
N ALA A 27 48.01 -29.80 -23.34
CA ALA A 27 46.56 -29.88 -23.45
C ALA A 27 45.88 -29.96 -22.07
N VAL A 28 46.45 -30.73 -21.14
CA VAL A 28 46.01 -30.82 -19.75
C VAL A 28 46.21 -29.47 -19.04
N ARG A 29 47.33 -28.78 -19.24
CA ARG A 29 47.52 -27.43 -18.68
C ARG A 29 46.50 -26.41 -19.21
N VAL A 30 46.21 -26.45 -20.52
CA VAL A 30 45.17 -25.58 -21.13
C VAL A 30 43.78 -25.91 -20.59
N LEU A 31 43.47 -27.20 -20.42
CA LEU A 31 42.19 -27.66 -19.89
C LEU A 31 42.02 -27.29 -18.41
N VAL A 32 43.09 -27.38 -17.61
CA VAL A 32 43.12 -26.92 -16.22
C VAL A 32 42.92 -25.41 -16.13
N VAL A 33 43.57 -24.62 -16.98
CA VAL A 33 43.37 -23.16 -17.03
C VAL A 33 41.93 -22.81 -17.42
N LEU A 34 41.35 -23.49 -18.42
CA LEU A 34 39.95 -23.30 -18.80
C LEU A 34 38.98 -23.68 -17.67
N LEU A 35 39.24 -24.76 -16.94
CA LEU A 35 38.46 -25.15 -15.76
C LEU A 35 38.55 -24.10 -14.65
N ILE A 36 39.73 -23.52 -14.40
CA ILE A 36 39.90 -22.46 -13.41
C ILE A 36 39.13 -21.20 -13.84
N PHE A 37 39.20 -20.80 -15.11
CA PHE A 37 38.41 -19.66 -15.61
C PHE A 37 36.90 -19.92 -15.54
N ALA A 38 36.46 -21.14 -15.85
CA ALA A 38 35.06 -21.54 -15.68
C ALA A 38 34.63 -21.50 -14.21
N LEU A 39 35.49 -21.94 -13.28
CA LEU A 39 35.25 -21.91 -11.84
C LEU A 39 35.18 -20.47 -11.32
N VAL A 40 36.08 -19.58 -11.77
CA VAL A 40 36.07 -18.16 -11.41
C VAL A 40 34.83 -17.47 -11.97
N GLY A 41 34.43 -17.77 -13.20
CA GLY A 41 33.16 -17.31 -13.78
C GLY A 41 31.95 -17.79 -12.98
N LEU A 42 31.94 -19.05 -12.56
CA LEU A 42 30.89 -19.62 -11.73
C LEU A 42 30.80 -18.93 -10.35
N VAL A 43 31.95 -18.68 -9.71
CA VAL A 43 32.03 -17.93 -8.44
C VAL A 43 31.54 -16.49 -8.62
N ALA A 44 31.92 -15.81 -9.71
CA ALA A 44 31.45 -14.46 -10.01
C ALA A 44 29.92 -14.39 -10.22
N VAL A 45 29.35 -15.41 -10.88
CA VAL A 45 27.89 -15.56 -11.03
C VAL A 45 27.22 -15.84 -9.68
N ILE A 46 27.79 -16.71 -8.84
CA ILE A 46 27.25 -16.98 -7.49
C ILE A 46 27.29 -15.72 -6.62
N VAL A 47 28.39 -14.97 -6.63
CA VAL A 47 28.56 -13.73 -5.87
C VAL A 47 27.62 -12.62 -6.39
N SER A 48 27.44 -12.51 -7.71
CA SER A 48 26.50 -11.54 -8.29
C SER A 48 25.05 -11.91 -7.96
N TYR A 49 24.69 -13.19 -8.01
CA TYR A 49 23.39 -13.70 -7.59
C TYR A 49 23.14 -13.45 -6.10
N TRP A 50 24.14 -13.66 -5.24
CA TRP A 50 24.06 -13.34 -3.82
C TRP A 50 23.95 -11.84 -3.54
N ARG A 51 24.69 -10.98 -4.26
CA ARG A 51 24.63 -9.52 -4.10
C ARG A 51 23.27 -8.96 -4.54
N VAL A 52 22.72 -9.45 -5.65
CA VAL A 52 21.38 -9.09 -6.13
C VAL A 52 20.31 -9.63 -5.18
N SER A 53 20.41 -10.90 -4.77
CA SER A 53 19.48 -11.50 -3.82
C SER A 53 19.51 -10.82 -2.44
N SER A 54 20.63 -10.27 -1.99
CA SER A 54 20.71 -9.52 -0.72
C SER A 54 20.03 -8.15 -0.76
N GLN A 55 20.03 -7.48 -1.92
CA GLN A 55 19.28 -6.23 -2.12
C GLN A 55 17.79 -6.51 -2.29
N VAL A 56 17.44 -7.56 -3.04
CA VAL A 56 16.06 -8.00 -3.24
C VAL A 56 15.48 -8.59 -1.95
N ALA A 57 16.28 -9.25 -1.10
CA ALA A 57 15.86 -9.78 0.20
C ALA A 57 15.69 -8.67 1.25
N ARG A 58 16.53 -7.63 1.26
CA ARG A 58 16.30 -6.44 2.10
C ARG A 58 15.10 -5.63 1.61
N LEU A 59 14.90 -5.50 0.29
CA LEU A 59 13.67 -4.92 -0.27
C LEU A 59 12.45 -5.83 0.01
N ALA A 60 12.60 -7.15 0.08
CA ALA A 60 11.51 -8.08 0.39
C ALA A 60 11.15 -8.12 1.89
N THR A 61 12.04 -7.67 2.77
CA THR A 61 11.69 -7.35 4.16
C THR A 61 11.01 -5.99 4.25
N VAL A 62 9.94 -5.92 5.05
CA VAL A 62 9.15 -4.69 5.27
C VAL A 62 10.04 -3.52 5.72
N GLU A 63 11.12 -3.78 6.47
CA GLU A 63 12.08 -2.77 6.91
C GLU A 63 12.90 -2.13 5.77
N GLY A 64 13.40 -2.91 4.80
CA GLY A 64 14.22 -2.33 3.72
C GLY A 64 13.40 -1.63 2.64
N GLN A 65 12.14 -2.03 2.40
CA GLN A 65 11.19 -1.25 1.61
C GLN A 65 10.84 0.08 2.28
N LYS A 66 10.75 0.13 3.61
CA LYS A 66 10.54 1.37 4.37
C LYS A 66 11.74 2.32 4.28
N GLU A 67 12.98 1.81 4.35
CA GLU A 67 14.18 2.65 4.23
C GLU A 67 14.33 3.27 2.85
N VAL A 68 14.06 2.52 1.78
CA VAL A 68 14.15 3.03 0.40
C VAL A 68 13.03 4.04 0.12
N ASN A 69 11.80 3.76 0.54
CA ASN A 69 10.70 4.72 0.43
C ASN A 69 10.98 6.01 1.21
N LYS A 70 11.59 5.92 2.40
CA LYS A 70 11.94 7.09 3.19
C LYS A 70 12.95 7.99 2.47
N LYS A 71 14.03 7.41 1.93
CA LYS A 71 15.02 8.19 1.15
C LYS A 71 14.40 8.87 -0.06
N GLN A 72 13.53 8.19 -0.80
CA GLN A 72 12.85 8.78 -1.95
C GLN A 72 11.92 9.93 -1.54
N ILE A 73 11.21 9.80 -0.41
CA ILE A 73 10.38 10.88 0.12
C ILE A 73 11.26 12.08 0.51
N ASP A 74 12.35 11.86 1.24
CA ASP A 74 13.24 12.93 1.69
C ASP A 74 13.85 13.70 0.51
N GLU A 75 14.32 13.01 -0.54
CA GLU A 75 14.84 13.63 -1.76
C GLU A 75 13.79 14.49 -2.47
N VAL A 76 12.56 14.00 -2.59
CA VAL A 76 11.46 14.76 -3.22
C VAL A 76 11.08 15.97 -2.36
N VAL A 77 11.02 15.81 -1.04
CA VAL A 77 10.74 16.91 -0.09
C VAL A 77 11.80 18.00 -0.18
N GLU A 78 13.09 17.65 -0.29
CA GLU A 78 14.16 18.63 -0.45
C GLU A 78 14.03 19.44 -1.74
N LYS A 79 13.63 18.81 -2.85
CA LYS A 79 13.37 19.52 -4.10
C LYS A 79 12.17 20.45 -3.97
N VAL A 80 11.05 19.94 -3.46
CA VAL A 80 9.82 20.74 -3.31
C VAL A 80 10.02 21.91 -2.34
N LYS A 81 10.84 21.76 -1.29
CA LYS A 81 11.17 22.84 -0.34
C LYS A 81 11.84 24.05 -1.00
N LYS A 82 12.51 23.86 -2.15
CA LYS A 82 13.11 24.95 -2.93
C LYS A 82 12.07 25.71 -3.76
N LEU A 83 10.95 25.05 -4.07
CA LEU A 83 9.89 25.58 -4.92
C LEU A 83 8.77 26.24 -4.08
N ILE A 84 8.56 25.78 -2.85
CA ILE A 84 7.52 26.30 -1.95
C ILE A 84 7.86 26.04 -0.48
N ILE A 85 7.32 26.88 0.40
CA ILE A 85 7.38 26.66 1.85
C ILE A 85 6.52 25.43 2.20
N LEU A 86 7.18 24.41 2.76
CA LEU A 86 6.55 23.17 3.22
C LEU A 86 6.25 23.21 4.72
N PRO A 87 5.24 22.46 5.18
CA PRO A 87 4.98 22.28 6.61
C PRO A 87 6.17 21.67 7.34
N VAL A 88 6.35 22.05 8.61
CA VAL A 88 7.44 21.59 9.48
C VAL A 88 6.90 20.71 10.61
N GLY A 89 7.71 19.76 11.10
CA GLY A 89 7.32 18.89 12.21
C GLY A 89 6.50 17.65 11.83
N GLU A 90 6.40 17.34 10.53
CA GLU A 90 5.81 16.10 10.03
C GLU A 90 6.48 15.63 8.72
N THR A 91 6.30 14.34 8.41
CA THR A 91 6.74 13.74 7.15
C THR A 91 5.51 13.51 6.26
N PRO A 92 5.52 13.98 5.00
CA PRO A 92 4.38 13.75 4.12
C PRO A 92 4.27 12.30 3.69
N THR A 93 3.05 11.88 3.37
CA THR A 93 2.83 10.66 2.59
C THR A 93 2.95 10.98 1.12
N MET A 94 3.73 10.18 0.39
CA MET A 94 3.94 10.35 -1.04
C MET A 94 3.23 9.26 -1.83
N ALA A 95 2.54 9.64 -2.90
CA ALA A 95 1.96 8.74 -3.90
C ALA A 95 2.39 9.15 -5.31
N THR A 96 2.37 8.21 -6.25
CA THR A 96 2.59 8.49 -7.68
C THR A 96 1.25 8.49 -8.40
N ILE A 97 1.02 9.49 -9.26
CA ILE A 97 -0.15 9.56 -10.13
C ILE A 97 0.04 8.57 -11.29
N THR A 98 -0.95 7.70 -11.50
CA THR A 98 -0.94 6.69 -12.58
C THR A 98 -2.09 6.87 -13.58
N ASP A 99 -3.09 7.70 -13.26
CA ASP A 99 -4.19 8.06 -14.16
C ASP A 99 -4.59 9.53 -13.94
N ALA A 100 -3.74 10.45 -14.40
CA ALA A 100 -3.97 11.88 -14.28
C ALA A 100 -5.23 12.34 -15.04
N ALA A 101 -5.51 11.72 -16.19
CA ALA A 101 -6.66 12.05 -17.02
C ALA A 101 -7.99 11.67 -16.36
N GLY A 102 -8.05 10.55 -15.65
CA GLY A 102 -9.20 10.17 -14.83
C GLY A 102 -9.36 11.08 -13.61
N LEU A 103 -8.28 11.30 -12.87
CA LEU A 103 -8.30 12.08 -11.62
C LEU A 103 -8.62 13.56 -11.84
N SER A 104 -8.18 14.17 -12.94
CA SER A 104 -8.48 15.57 -13.26
C SER A 104 -9.96 15.83 -13.59
N LYS A 105 -10.70 14.80 -14.02
CA LYS A 105 -12.15 14.89 -14.25
C LYS A 105 -12.94 14.87 -12.94
N THR A 106 -12.44 14.17 -11.93
CA THR A 106 -13.12 14.00 -10.66
C THR A 106 -12.73 15.06 -9.64
N GLN A 107 -11.48 15.54 -9.68
CA GLN A 107 -10.98 16.53 -8.74
C GLN A 107 -10.09 17.58 -9.45
N PRO A 108 -10.48 18.87 -9.42
CA PRO A 108 -9.74 19.95 -10.07
C PRO A 108 -8.27 20.10 -9.62
N PHE A 109 -7.93 19.59 -8.44
CA PHE A 109 -6.55 19.54 -7.94
C PHE A 109 -5.57 18.86 -8.92
N TYR A 110 -6.04 17.87 -9.69
CA TYR A 110 -5.21 17.13 -10.63
C TYR A 110 -5.15 17.75 -12.04
N VAL A 111 -5.79 18.91 -12.27
CA VAL A 111 -5.68 19.61 -13.56
C VAL A 111 -4.24 20.01 -13.82
N GLY A 112 -3.72 19.64 -15.00
CA GLY A 112 -2.33 19.88 -15.41
C GLY A 112 -1.31 18.85 -14.91
N ALA A 113 -1.73 17.91 -14.07
CA ALA A 113 -0.90 16.79 -13.65
C ALA A 113 -0.72 15.77 -14.78
N ASN A 114 0.37 15.02 -14.74
CA ASN A 114 0.69 13.95 -15.68
C ASN A 114 1.01 12.65 -14.92
N ASP A 115 0.90 11.52 -15.61
CA ASP A 115 1.31 10.24 -15.04
C ASP A 115 2.80 10.27 -14.69
N GLY A 116 3.14 9.73 -13.52
CA GLY A 116 4.48 9.81 -12.94
C GLY A 116 4.70 10.97 -11.98
N ASP A 117 3.81 11.98 -11.96
CA ASP A 117 3.85 13.06 -10.98
C ASP A 117 3.68 12.53 -9.54
N LYS A 118 4.25 13.26 -8.57
CA LYS A 118 4.29 12.87 -7.16
C LYS A 118 3.33 13.74 -6.36
N VAL A 119 2.43 13.11 -5.62
CA VAL A 119 1.54 13.79 -4.67
C VAL A 119 2.13 13.65 -3.27
N LEU A 120 2.40 14.77 -2.61
CA LEU A 120 2.80 14.82 -1.21
C LEU A 120 1.60 15.29 -0.37
N ILE A 121 1.21 14.52 0.64
CA ILE A 121 0.10 14.81 1.53
C ILE A 121 0.63 15.00 2.95
N TYR A 122 0.44 16.21 3.46
CA TYR A 122 0.74 16.61 4.83
C TYR A 122 -0.55 16.56 5.65
N PHE A 123 -0.73 15.52 6.46
CA PHE A 123 -1.99 15.28 7.14
C PHE A 123 -2.24 16.26 8.30
N LYS A 124 -1.22 16.63 9.09
CA LYS A 124 -1.42 17.57 10.20
C LYS A 124 -1.65 19.00 9.69
N ALA A 125 -0.90 19.41 8.67
CA ALA A 125 -1.08 20.71 8.03
C ALA A 125 -2.28 20.77 7.07
N GLN A 126 -2.89 19.62 6.75
CA GLN A 126 -4.00 19.48 5.80
C GLN A 126 -3.69 20.13 4.44
N LYS A 127 -2.51 19.83 3.89
CA LYS A 127 -2.07 20.35 2.58
C LYS A 127 -1.55 19.25 1.67
N ALA A 128 -1.85 19.37 0.39
CA ALA A 128 -1.32 18.51 -0.65
C ALA A 128 -0.60 19.31 -1.72
N TYR A 129 0.41 18.68 -2.29
CA TYR A 129 1.30 19.25 -3.29
C TYR A 129 1.48 18.22 -4.41
N ILE A 130 1.20 18.59 -5.66
CA ILE A 130 1.55 17.78 -6.84
C ILE A 130 2.85 18.34 -7.42
N TYR A 131 3.89 17.52 -7.45
CA TYR A 131 5.21 17.85 -7.96
C TYR A 131 5.52 17.00 -9.20
N ASN A 132 5.97 17.64 -10.27
CA ASN A 132 6.46 16.96 -11.45
C ASN A 132 7.99 16.80 -11.35
N PRO A 133 8.52 15.57 -11.15
CA PRO A 133 9.95 15.36 -10.97
C PRO A 133 10.77 15.56 -12.24
N THR A 134 10.16 15.47 -13.42
CA THR A 134 10.83 15.60 -14.72
C THR A 134 11.05 17.07 -15.10
N LYS A 135 10.07 17.92 -14.82
CA LYS A 135 10.09 19.36 -15.11
C LYS A 135 10.56 20.20 -13.90
N ASP A 136 10.79 19.55 -12.76
CA ASP A 136 11.18 20.16 -11.49
C ASP A 136 10.30 21.35 -11.09
N LEU A 137 8.99 21.15 -11.17
CA LEU A 137 8.02 22.20 -10.87
C LEU A 137 6.85 21.68 -10.03
N LEU A 138 6.23 22.61 -9.32
CA LEU A 138 5.02 22.37 -8.57
C LEU A 138 3.81 22.57 -9.48
N VAL A 139 3.06 21.50 -9.73
CA VAL A 139 1.89 21.50 -10.62
C VAL A 139 0.71 22.15 -9.92
N ASN A 140 0.40 21.71 -8.70
CA ASN A 140 -0.72 22.24 -7.94
C ASN A 140 -0.49 22.14 -6.42
N VAL A 141 -1.16 23.02 -5.68
CA VAL A 141 -1.15 23.07 -4.23
C VAL A 141 -2.57 23.28 -3.75
N GLY A 142 -3.01 22.44 -2.83
CA GLY A 142 -4.39 22.47 -2.39
C GLY A 142 -4.54 22.09 -0.93
N PRO A 143 -5.64 22.52 -0.30
CA PRO A 143 -6.04 21.97 0.99
C PRO A 143 -6.35 20.47 0.83
N VAL A 144 -6.00 19.69 1.85
CA VAL A 144 -6.47 18.32 2.00
C VAL A 144 -7.62 18.38 2.97
N TYR A 145 -8.81 18.21 2.43
CA TYR A 145 -9.99 17.95 3.26
C TYR A 145 -9.90 16.50 3.71
N ILE A 146 -9.20 16.31 4.83
CA ILE A 146 -9.43 15.12 5.63
C ILE A 146 -10.83 15.33 6.18
N GLU A 147 -11.77 14.47 5.83
CA GLU A 147 -13.04 14.35 6.56
C GLU A 147 -12.72 13.85 7.97
N ASN A 148 -12.18 14.76 8.78
CA ASN A 148 -12.24 14.69 10.22
C ASN A 148 -13.70 15.03 10.51
N ASN A 149 -14.46 14.08 11.05
CA ASN A 149 -15.77 14.33 11.60
C ASN A 149 -15.66 15.28 12.82
N ALA A 150 -15.42 16.56 12.56
CA ALA A 150 -15.43 17.67 13.50
C ALA A 150 -15.65 18.98 12.69
N SER A 151 -16.90 19.44 12.71
CA SER A 151 -17.54 20.68 12.22
C SER A 151 -16.67 21.96 12.20
N SER A 152 -16.87 22.99 11.37
CA SER A 152 -18.08 23.49 10.67
C SER A 152 -17.81 24.54 9.57
N THR A 153 -18.64 24.50 8.53
CA THR A 153 -19.00 25.52 7.52
C THR A 153 -19.66 26.78 8.12
N SER A 154 -19.52 27.93 7.46
CA SER A 154 -20.51 29.03 7.47
C SER A 154 -21.02 29.26 6.05
N ALA A 155 -22.35 29.32 5.90
CA ALA A 155 -23.09 29.06 4.66
C ALA A 155 -23.47 30.30 3.84
N SER A 156 -23.76 30.08 2.55
CA SER A 156 -24.85 30.75 1.82
C SER A 156 -25.31 29.90 0.64
N THR A 157 -26.62 29.84 0.40
CA THR A 157 -27.34 29.07 -0.62
C THR A 157 -26.64 28.94 -1.99
N THR A 158 -26.07 27.76 -2.25
CA THR A 158 -25.89 27.00 -3.51
C THR A 158 -24.79 25.96 -3.21
N ALA A 159 -25.04 24.67 -3.45
CA ALA A 159 -24.30 23.50 -2.91
C ALA A 159 -24.65 23.14 -1.44
N ALA A 160 -24.84 21.84 -1.19
CA ALA A 160 -25.30 21.28 0.07
C ALA A 160 -24.23 21.40 1.17
N ASP A 161 -24.64 21.93 2.33
CA ASP A 161 -23.81 22.25 3.49
C ASP A 161 -23.50 21.00 4.35
N PRO A 162 -22.22 20.60 4.52
CA PRO A 162 -21.84 19.42 5.31
C PRO A 162 -22.02 19.60 6.83
N THR A 163 -22.35 20.79 7.34
CA THR A 163 -22.73 20.97 8.76
C THR A 163 -24.15 20.55 9.09
N LYS A 164 -24.98 20.36 8.06
CA LYS A 164 -26.35 19.86 8.19
C LYS A 164 -26.44 18.34 8.32
N LEU A 165 -25.31 17.63 8.18
CA LEU A 165 -25.27 16.18 8.26
C LEU A 165 -25.09 15.75 9.71
N LEU A 166 -25.88 14.78 10.14
CA LEU A 166 -25.70 14.09 11.41
C LEU A 166 -24.72 12.94 11.20
N ASN A 167 -23.61 12.95 11.92
CA ASN A 167 -22.63 11.87 11.83
C ASN A 167 -23.01 10.69 12.75
N ILE A 168 -23.28 9.54 12.15
CA ILE A 168 -23.81 8.36 12.82
C ILE A 168 -22.80 7.22 12.74
N GLU A 169 -22.49 6.62 13.88
CA GLU A 169 -21.83 5.32 13.98
C GLU A 169 -22.89 4.25 14.23
N ILE A 170 -22.79 3.11 13.54
CA ILE A 170 -23.75 2.01 13.68
C ILE A 170 -23.01 0.78 14.18
N ARG A 171 -23.51 0.18 15.27
CA ARG A 171 -22.93 -1.02 15.88
C ARG A 171 -23.87 -2.20 15.76
N ASN A 172 -23.33 -3.36 15.40
CA ASN A 172 -24.08 -4.61 15.44
C ASN A 172 -24.08 -5.16 16.86
N GLY A 173 -25.21 -5.04 17.54
CA GLY A 173 -25.47 -5.60 18.85
C GLY A 173 -26.38 -6.82 18.81
N SER A 174 -26.55 -7.45 17.64
CA SER A 174 -27.41 -8.61 17.40
C SER A 174 -26.59 -9.84 16.97
N GLU A 175 -27.22 -11.01 17.00
CA GLU A 175 -26.66 -12.26 16.45
C GLU A 175 -26.78 -12.33 14.91
N VAL A 176 -27.40 -11.34 14.28
CA VAL A 176 -27.67 -11.33 12.83
C VAL A 176 -26.49 -10.73 12.09
N ASN A 177 -25.88 -11.53 11.22
CA ASN A 177 -24.84 -11.06 10.31
C ASN A 177 -25.40 -9.99 9.37
N GLY A 178 -24.74 -8.83 9.34
CA GLY A 178 -25.12 -7.72 8.47
C GLY A 178 -26.25 -6.83 9.01
N GLY A 179 -26.81 -7.07 10.20
CA GLY A 179 -27.88 -6.24 10.76
C GLY A 179 -27.55 -4.74 10.80
N ALA A 180 -26.34 -4.40 11.24
CA ALA A 180 -25.84 -3.02 11.22
C ALA A 180 -25.62 -2.46 9.79
N SER A 181 -25.15 -3.30 8.86
CA SER A 181 -24.92 -2.88 7.47
C SER A 181 -26.23 -2.59 6.72
N THR A 182 -27.27 -3.39 6.98
CA THR A 182 -28.61 -3.16 6.42
C THR A 182 -29.14 -1.80 6.88
N LEU A 183 -29.06 -1.52 8.19
CA LEU A 183 -29.49 -0.22 8.71
C LEU A 183 -28.64 0.93 8.16
N ALA A 184 -27.32 0.75 8.06
CA ALA A 184 -26.43 1.74 7.44
C ALA A 184 -26.83 2.06 6.01
N SER A 185 -27.20 1.05 5.23
CA SER A 185 -27.62 1.21 3.84
C SER A 185 -28.97 1.92 3.72
N GLN A 186 -29.84 1.76 4.72
CA GLN A 186 -31.10 2.47 4.82
C GLN A 186 -30.88 3.95 5.16
N LEU A 187 -30.10 4.24 6.20
CA LEU A 187 -29.87 5.61 6.67
C LEU A 187 -29.03 6.44 5.69
N LYS A 188 -28.14 5.82 4.90
CA LYS A 188 -27.41 6.48 3.79
C LYS A 188 -28.32 7.07 2.71
N LYS A 189 -29.58 6.62 2.59
CA LYS A 189 -30.54 7.17 1.62
C LYS A 189 -31.06 8.54 2.04
N THR A 190 -30.93 8.89 3.32
CA THR A 190 -31.38 10.17 3.85
C THR A 190 -30.25 11.19 3.72
N PRO A 191 -30.40 12.25 2.90
CA PRO A 191 -29.31 13.20 2.62
C PRO A 191 -28.82 14.00 3.83
N SER A 192 -29.50 13.90 4.98
CA SER A 192 -29.14 14.59 6.22
C SER A 192 -28.32 13.71 7.18
N PHE A 193 -28.04 12.45 6.82
CA PHE A 193 -27.30 11.50 7.64
C PHE A 193 -25.99 11.09 6.95
N SER A 194 -24.91 11.05 7.71
CA SER A 194 -23.62 10.53 7.27
C SER A 194 -23.22 9.36 8.15
N ILE A 195 -22.88 8.21 7.57
CA ILE A 195 -22.45 7.04 8.34
C ILE A 195 -20.92 7.04 8.41
N SER A 196 -20.36 7.35 9.58
CA SER A 196 -18.90 7.38 9.78
C SER A 196 -18.29 5.99 9.95
N LEU A 197 -18.99 5.09 10.64
CA LEU A 197 -18.45 3.78 10.98
C LEU A 197 -19.58 2.74 11.12
N VAL A 198 -19.29 1.53 10.69
CA VAL A 198 -20.10 0.33 10.98
C VAL A 198 -19.18 -0.69 11.64
N ASP A 199 -19.47 -1.06 12.89
CA ASP A 199 -18.66 -1.99 13.69
C ASP A 199 -19.55 -2.92 14.51
N ASN A 200 -18.97 -3.78 15.33
CA ASN A 200 -19.68 -4.58 16.33
C ASN A 200 -19.81 -3.83 17.65
N ALA A 201 -20.92 -4.06 18.35
CA ALA A 201 -21.10 -3.62 19.72
C ALA A 201 -20.27 -4.49 20.68
N SER A 202 -20.19 -4.09 21.95
CA SER A 202 -19.50 -4.87 22.98
C SER A 202 -20.13 -6.25 23.25
N THR A 203 -21.42 -6.40 22.93
CA THR A 203 -22.19 -7.63 23.07
C THR A 203 -23.23 -7.76 21.95
N SER A 204 -23.58 -8.99 21.57
CA SER A 204 -24.62 -9.32 20.60
C SER A 204 -26.01 -9.57 21.24
N THR A 205 -26.16 -9.27 22.54
CA THR A 205 -27.38 -9.56 23.31
C THR A 205 -28.30 -8.35 23.48
N TYR A 206 -28.03 -7.22 22.81
CA TYR A 206 -28.92 -6.07 22.87
C TYR A 206 -30.29 -6.43 22.29
N LYS A 207 -31.35 -5.82 22.83
CA LYS A 207 -32.73 -6.01 22.37
C LYS A 207 -33.22 -4.73 21.71
N GLY A 208 -33.80 -4.86 20.52
CA GLY A 208 -34.27 -3.71 19.73
C GLY A 208 -33.14 -2.77 19.29
N ILE A 209 -33.50 -1.60 18.77
CA ILE A 209 -32.55 -0.58 18.35
C ILE A 209 -32.36 0.43 19.51
N ILE A 210 -31.10 0.71 19.84
CA ILE A 210 -30.73 1.74 20.82
C ILE A 210 -30.10 2.92 20.08
N LEU A 211 -30.60 4.12 20.33
CA LEU A 211 -30.08 5.36 19.79
C LEU A 211 -29.43 6.17 20.91
N VAL A 212 -28.18 6.57 20.73
CA VAL A 212 -27.41 7.35 21.72
C VAL A 212 -27.01 8.69 21.11
N ASP A 213 -27.50 9.79 21.68
CA ASP A 213 -27.12 11.15 21.29
C ASP A 213 -25.91 11.63 22.10
N LEU A 214 -24.78 11.83 21.42
CA LEU A 214 -23.54 12.35 21.99
C LEU A 214 -23.33 13.84 21.67
N THR A 215 -24.26 14.48 20.96
CA THR A 215 -24.17 15.89 20.56
C THR A 215 -24.42 16.87 21.70
N SER A 216 -24.87 16.38 22.86
CA SER A 216 -25.30 17.22 23.98
C SER A 216 -26.35 18.27 23.55
N GLY A 217 -27.21 17.93 22.58
CA GLY A 217 -28.28 18.78 22.07
C GLY A 217 -27.91 19.69 20.89
N ALA A 218 -26.64 19.72 20.45
CA ALA A 218 -26.20 20.60 19.36
C ALA A 218 -26.91 20.34 18.01
N LYS A 219 -27.47 19.14 17.80
CA LYS A 219 -28.19 18.76 16.56
C LYS A 219 -29.59 18.19 16.82
N ALA A 220 -30.28 18.71 17.82
CA ALA A 220 -31.57 18.21 18.30
C ALA A 220 -32.60 17.92 17.18
N SER A 221 -32.73 18.80 16.17
CA SER A 221 -33.69 18.61 15.07
C SER A 221 -33.36 17.39 14.19
N LEU A 222 -32.08 17.11 13.95
CA LEU A 222 -31.64 15.96 13.16
C LEU A 222 -31.74 14.67 13.96
N VAL A 223 -31.40 14.71 15.25
CA VAL A 223 -31.61 13.59 16.17
C VAL A 223 -33.09 13.24 16.27
N GLN A 224 -33.98 14.22 16.38
CA GLN A 224 -35.43 14.00 16.36
C GLN A 224 -35.95 13.42 15.04
N ALA A 225 -35.34 13.77 13.90
CA ALA A 225 -35.67 13.16 12.62
C ALA A 225 -35.27 11.67 12.59
N LEU A 226 -34.09 11.33 13.12
CA LEU A 226 -33.62 9.95 13.24
C LEU A 226 -34.46 9.14 14.25
N GLU A 227 -34.86 9.74 15.38
CA GLU A 227 -35.81 9.14 16.32
C GLU A 227 -37.13 8.75 15.65
N LYS A 228 -37.67 9.62 14.78
CA LYS A 228 -38.91 9.35 14.04
C LYS A 228 -38.73 8.26 12.99
N GLU A 229 -37.62 8.30 12.24
CA GLU A 229 -37.31 7.30 11.21
C GLU A 229 -37.18 5.88 11.81
N LEU A 230 -36.55 5.79 12.97
CA LEU A 230 -36.33 4.52 13.67
C LEU A 230 -37.45 4.15 14.65
N ASN A 231 -38.42 5.05 14.86
CA ASN A 231 -39.50 4.93 15.83
C ASN A 231 -39.01 4.61 17.27
N ILE A 232 -37.97 5.31 17.72
CA ILE A 232 -37.35 5.14 19.04
C ILE A 232 -36.99 6.48 19.67
N LYS A 233 -36.63 6.47 20.96
CA LYS A 233 -36.09 7.63 21.67
C LYS A 233 -34.61 7.48 21.95
N SER A 234 -33.89 8.59 21.81
CA SER A 234 -32.47 8.65 22.12
C SER A 234 -32.23 8.66 23.63
N ILE A 235 -31.11 8.05 24.03
CA ILE A 235 -30.51 8.21 25.36
C ILE A 235 -29.24 9.05 25.24
N THR A 236 -28.77 9.62 26.35
CA THR A 236 -27.62 10.54 26.35
C THR A 236 -26.31 9.89 26.81
N SER A 237 -26.32 8.58 27.08
CA SER A 237 -25.13 7.84 27.50
C SER A 237 -25.08 6.46 26.85
N LEU A 238 -23.86 6.03 26.48
CA LEU A 238 -23.64 4.70 25.93
C LEU A 238 -23.94 3.62 26.98
N PRO A 239 -24.52 2.47 26.58
CA PRO A 239 -24.66 1.33 27.48
C PRO A 239 -23.31 0.88 28.07
N ALA A 240 -23.35 0.29 29.27
CA ALA A 240 -22.15 -0.14 29.97
C ALA A 240 -21.35 -1.18 29.16
N GLY A 241 -20.02 -1.01 29.10
CA GLY A 241 -19.11 -1.88 28.35
C GLY A 241 -18.83 -1.43 26.91
N GLU A 242 -19.59 -0.48 26.38
CA GLU A 242 -19.35 0.08 25.05
C GLU A 242 -18.09 0.95 24.98
N LYS A 243 -17.37 0.85 23.87
CA LYS A 243 -16.25 1.75 23.56
C LYS A 243 -16.79 3.17 23.31
N LYS A 244 -16.04 4.19 23.75
CA LYS A 244 -16.33 5.59 23.40
C LYS A 244 -16.38 5.75 21.88
N SER A 245 -17.26 6.64 21.43
CA SER A 245 -17.40 7.01 20.02
C SER A 245 -16.94 8.45 19.82
N VAL A 246 -16.43 8.73 18.62
CA VAL A 246 -16.17 10.08 18.10
C VAL A 246 -17.29 10.57 17.19
N ALA A 247 -18.31 9.73 16.95
CA ALA A 247 -19.51 10.11 16.22
C ALA A 247 -20.42 10.98 17.09
N GLU A 248 -21.33 11.68 16.43
CA GLU A 248 -22.34 12.52 17.07
C GLU A 248 -23.48 11.69 17.64
N VAL A 249 -23.78 10.58 16.97
CA VAL A 249 -24.80 9.63 17.36
C VAL A 249 -24.29 8.21 17.18
N VAL A 250 -24.64 7.32 18.12
CA VAL A 250 -24.40 5.89 18.00
C VAL A 250 -25.73 5.15 17.92
N VAL A 251 -25.89 4.28 16.93
CA VAL A 251 -27.05 3.39 16.79
C VAL A 251 -26.61 1.95 16.99
N ILE A 252 -27.10 1.29 18.03
CA ILE A 252 -26.82 -0.13 18.28
C ILE A 252 -28.02 -0.96 17.81
N VAL A 253 -27.78 -1.84 16.84
CA VAL A 253 -28.79 -2.74 16.29
C VAL A 253 -28.79 -4.03 17.09
N GLY A 254 -29.74 -4.19 18.00
CA GLY A 254 -29.98 -5.42 18.76
C GLY A 254 -30.87 -6.42 18.04
N LYS A 255 -31.10 -7.55 18.70
CA LYS A 255 -32.04 -8.60 18.29
C LYS A 255 -33.45 -8.02 18.19
N GLN A 256 -34.07 -8.20 17.02
CA GLN A 256 -35.48 -7.84 16.75
C GLN A 256 -36.42 -8.89 17.34
#